data_AF-A0A0D2A944-F1
#
_entry.id   AF-A0A0D2A944-F1
#
_cell.length_a   1.000
_cell.length_b   1.000
_cell.length_c   1.000
_cell.angle_alpha   90.00
_cell.angle_beta   90.00
_cell.angle_gamma   90.00
#
_symmetry.space_group_name_H-M   'P 1'
#
loop_
_entity.id
_entity.type
_entity.pdbx_description
1 polymer ?
#
loop_
_entity_poly.entity_id
_entity_poly.type
_entity_poly.pdbx_seq_one_letter_code
_entity_poly.pdbx_strand_id
1 'polypeptide(L)'
;MNPARLFQVPETTKPKPPFDIDNYLNPFIPQNPLRFFPSWISYWFGYRAPRSSAQKPSPVHRSSFLHTLSLYLSVMVGAFCGVAIIENVFLALPRLSGHSAPIVIASFGAAAILEYNTIESPLAQPRNLVVGHFLSAVVAVGITKLFEHLPPDRFEDLRWLAGALAVGVASMVMSFTKTVHPPAGATALLAATNVEIQVLGWWLVPLVLLAAMLMLASALVLNNISGRRFPVYWWTPVDLKALREERKQEKKKTLPPDVEKGISSRDGGGGGDDDDDGRRTRKESEAISDTDTEAESNEDLRKIETGATVVSDSVSISRGSRVPHPMTRSSSSPHATKKDGRDKDEDNKIIIAPRTIVVPDWLELNDWEDEVLRILMDRLRTGVSE
;
A
#
# COMPACT_ATOMS: atom_id res chain seq x y z
N MET A 1 -50.10 -19.51 20.28
CA MET A 1 -48.92 -19.32 19.40
C MET A 1 -48.27 -18.00 19.78
N ASN A 2 -46.94 -17.96 19.92
CA ASN A 2 -46.23 -16.72 20.26
C ASN A 2 -45.85 -15.98 18.96
N PRO A 3 -46.39 -14.77 18.68
CA PRO A 3 -46.17 -14.07 17.41
C PRO A 3 -44.72 -13.60 17.20
N ALA A 4 -43.90 -13.55 18.26
CA ALA A 4 -42.52 -13.09 18.20
C ALA A 4 -41.54 -13.99 17.40
N ARG A 5 -41.97 -15.18 16.92
CA ARG A 5 -41.11 -16.09 16.13
C ARG A 5 -41.20 -15.92 14.61
N LEU A 6 -42.09 -15.07 14.10
CA LEU A 6 -42.29 -14.87 12.65
C LEU A 6 -41.36 -13.83 12.01
N PHE A 7 -40.57 -13.10 12.81
CA PHE A 7 -39.64 -12.07 12.35
C PHE A 7 -38.21 -12.28 12.87
N GLN A 8 -37.73 -13.52 12.86
CA GLN A 8 -36.29 -13.75 12.85
C GLN A 8 -35.76 -13.38 11.47
N VAL A 9 -35.27 -12.14 11.34
CA VAL A 9 -34.40 -11.75 10.22
C VAL A 9 -33.25 -12.77 10.21
N PRO A 10 -33.00 -13.49 9.09
CA PRO A 10 -31.88 -14.41 9.04
C PRO A 10 -30.61 -13.64 9.31
N GLU A 11 -29.72 -14.18 10.17
CA GLU A 11 -28.43 -13.56 10.45
C GLU A 11 -27.76 -13.20 9.12
N THR A 12 -27.55 -11.90 8.90
CA THR A 12 -26.95 -11.41 7.66
C THR A 12 -25.51 -11.90 7.64
N THR A 13 -25.27 -12.99 6.92
CA THR A 13 -23.95 -13.58 6.76
C THR A 13 -23.01 -12.48 6.31
N LYS A 14 -22.04 -12.10 7.17
CA LYS A 14 -21.12 -10.99 6.89
C LYS A 14 -20.61 -11.11 5.46
N PRO A 15 -20.76 -10.07 4.62
CA PRO A 15 -20.37 -10.17 3.22
C PRO A 15 -18.91 -10.60 3.16
N LYS A 16 -18.64 -11.69 2.44
CA LYS A 16 -17.26 -12.19 2.29
C LYS A 16 -16.43 -11.04 1.69
N PRO A 17 -15.28 -10.69 2.28
CA PRO A 17 -14.44 -9.64 1.72
C PRO A 17 -14.03 -10.02 0.29
N PRO A 18 -13.84 -9.02 -0.60
CA PRO A 18 -13.39 -9.27 -1.96
C PRO A 18 -12.07 -10.05 -1.95
N PHE A 19 -11.83 -10.85 -3.01
CA PHE A 19 -10.61 -11.64 -3.10
C PHE A 19 -9.37 -10.74 -3.03
N ASP A 20 -8.45 -11.11 -2.14
CA ASP A 20 -7.24 -10.37 -1.84
C ASP A 20 -6.05 -11.33 -1.78
N ILE A 21 -5.14 -11.22 -2.74
CA ILE A 21 -3.94 -12.05 -2.81
C ILE A 21 -2.96 -11.80 -1.65
N ASP A 22 -2.96 -10.59 -1.06
CA ASP A 22 -2.08 -10.26 0.06
C ASP A 22 -2.46 -11.05 1.31
N ASN A 23 -3.73 -11.44 1.49
CA ASN A 23 -4.15 -12.30 2.61
C ASN A 23 -3.45 -13.68 2.58
N TYR A 24 -3.10 -14.15 1.37
CA TYR A 24 -2.39 -15.41 1.14
C TYR A 24 -0.86 -15.24 1.08
N LEU A 25 -0.35 -14.08 0.65
CA LEU A 25 1.09 -13.79 0.56
C LEU A 25 1.70 -13.29 1.90
N ASN A 26 1.01 -12.38 2.61
CA ASN A 26 1.46 -11.78 3.87
C ASN A 26 1.88 -12.77 4.97
N PRO A 27 1.32 -14.00 5.09
CA PRO A 27 1.81 -15.01 6.02
C PRO A 27 3.28 -15.42 5.78
N PHE A 28 3.67 -15.58 4.51
CA PHE A 28 4.99 -16.09 4.10
C PHE A 28 6.06 -15.00 4.03
N ILE A 29 5.65 -13.74 3.97
CA ILE A 29 6.57 -12.62 3.88
C ILE A 29 7.23 -12.39 5.25
N PRO A 30 8.57 -12.41 5.34
CA PRO A 30 9.26 -12.14 6.58
C PRO A 30 9.03 -10.70 7.03
N GLN A 31 9.18 -10.44 8.33
CA GLN A 31 9.15 -9.08 8.85
C GLN A 31 10.25 -8.25 8.20
N ASN A 32 10.01 -6.95 8.03
CA ASN A 32 10.97 -6.02 7.44
C ASN A 32 12.35 -6.13 8.15
N PRO A 33 13.39 -6.67 7.48
CA PRO A 33 14.66 -6.97 8.13
C PRO A 33 15.48 -5.71 8.42
N LEU A 34 15.08 -4.55 7.90
CA LEU A 34 15.81 -3.29 8.00
C LEU A 34 16.04 -2.80 9.44
N ARG A 35 15.30 -3.33 10.43
CA ARG A 35 15.56 -3.06 11.86
C ARG A 35 16.89 -3.65 12.37
N PHE A 36 17.41 -4.68 11.71
CA PHE A 36 18.65 -5.36 12.11
C PHE A 36 19.90 -4.73 11.46
N PHE A 37 19.70 -3.91 10.43
CA PHE A 37 20.80 -3.23 9.76
C PHE A 37 21.24 -1.98 10.55
N PRO A 38 22.51 -1.59 10.47
CA PRO A 38 22.98 -0.31 10.98
C PRO A 38 22.12 0.86 10.50
N SER A 39 21.91 1.85 11.36
CA SER A 39 21.03 3.00 11.10
C SER A 39 21.36 3.69 9.76
N TRP A 40 22.66 3.84 9.45
CA TRP A 40 23.14 4.44 8.21
C TRP A 40 22.78 3.65 6.94
N ILE A 41 22.67 2.32 6.98
CA ILE A 41 22.15 1.51 5.86
C ILE A 41 20.63 1.64 5.82
N SER A 42 19.97 1.36 6.95
CA SER A 42 18.52 1.28 7.05
C SER A 42 17.79 2.56 6.58
N TYR A 43 18.42 3.72 6.74
CA TYR A 43 17.95 5.02 6.27
C TYR A 43 17.69 5.05 4.75
N TRP A 44 18.60 4.51 3.94
CA TRP A 44 18.49 4.46 2.47
C TRP A 44 17.37 3.54 1.98
N PHE A 45 16.95 2.58 2.80
CA PHE A 45 15.89 1.63 2.50
C PHE A 45 14.54 2.07 3.13
N GLY A 46 14.42 3.34 3.54
CA GLY A 46 13.17 3.94 4.03
C GLY A 46 12.84 3.68 5.51
N TYR A 47 13.71 2.96 6.24
CA TYR A 47 13.55 2.76 7.67
C TYR A 47 13.94 4.04 8.43
N ARG A 48 13.00 4.53 9.24
CA ARG A 48 13.20 5.66 10.14
C ARG A 48 12.71 5.21 11.51
N ALA A 49 13.59 5.19 12.50
CA ALA A 49 13.23 4.77 13.85
C ALA A 49 12.05 5.62 14.36
N PRO A 50 11.02 5.00 14.98
CA PRO A 50 9.92 5.76 15.54
C PRO A 50 10.46 6.70 16.61
N ARG A 51 10.26 8.01 16.43
CA ARG A 51 10.59 8.99 17.46
C ARG A 51 9.68 8.74 18.67
N SER A 52 10.27 8.66 19.85
CA SER A 52 9.52 8.57 21.10
C SER A 52 8.48 9.70 21.17
N SER A 53 7.28 9.36 21.64
CA SER A 53 6.03 10.13 21.50
C SER A 53 5.97 11.47 22.25
N ALA A 54 7.10 11.92 22.83
CA ALA A 54 7.19 13.16 23.61
C ALA A 54 7.49 14.43 22.78
N GLN A 55 7.93 14.30 21.52
CA GLN A 55 8.29 15.46 20.70
C GLN A 55 7.06 16.05 19.97
N LYS A 56 6.40 17.06 20.56
CA LYS A 56 5.42 17.89 19.84
C LYS A 56 6.02 18.39 18.52
N PRO A 57 5.31 18.35 17.38
CA PRO A 57 5.79 18.92 16.14
C PRO A 57 6.02 20.42 16.34
N SER A 58 7.26 20.88 16.17
CA SER A 58 7.57 22.30 16.19
C SER A 58 6.87 22.97 15.00
N PRO A 59 6.24 24.15 15.19
CA PRO A 59 5.56 24.84 14.09
C PRO A 59 6.58 25.29 13.04
N VAL A 60 6.62 24.58 11.91
CA VAL A 60 7.50 24.89 10.78
C VAL A 60 6.93 26.10 10.03
N HIS A 61 7.18 27.30 10.55
CA HIS A 61 6.59 28.54 10.02
C HIS A 61 7.63 29.62 9.69
N ARG A 62 8.75 29.26 9.04
CA ARG A 62 9.75 30.27 8.60
C ARG A 62 10.56 30.01 7.32
N SER A 63 10.33 28.93 6.57
CA SER A 63 11.07 28.68 5.31
C SER A 63 10.23 28.10 4.16
N SER A 64 8.91 28.32 4.18
CA SER A 64 7.96 27.70 3.23
C SER A 64 8.40 27.77 1.76
N PHE A 65 8.86 28.95 1.29
CA PHE A 65 9.34 29.10 -0.09
C PHE A 65 10.63 28.31 -0.39
N LEU A 66 11.69 28.46 0.43
CA LEU A 66 12.97 27.80 0.19
C LEU A 66 12.88 26.27 0.33
N HIS A 67 12.05 25.77 1.26
CA HIS A 67 11.77 24.34 1.40
C HIS A 67 11.02 23.80 0.17
N THR A 68 10.00 24.51 -0.29
CA THR A 68 9.22 24.13 -1.49
C THR A 68 10.07 24.17 -2.75
N LEU A 69 10.92 25.20 -2.92
CA LEU A 69 11.87 25.31 -4.03
C LEU A 69 12.91 24.17 -4.00
N SER A 70 13.46 23.86 -2.82
CA SER A 70 14.37 22.72 -2.64
C SER A 70 13.70 21.38 -2.97
N LEU A 71 12.42 21.20 -2.60
CA LEU A 71 11.63 20.03 -2.97
C LEU A 71 11.47 19.94 -4.49
N TYR A 72 11.04 21.00 -5.18
CA TYR A 72 10.89 20.98 -6.64
C TYR A 72 12.23 20.76 -7.36
N LEU A 73 13.32 21.35 -6.87
CA LEU A 73 14.67 21.10 -7.39
C LEU A 73 15.08 19.64 -7.19
N SER A 74 14.77 19.04 -6.04
CA SER A 74 15.05 17.62 -5.78
C SER A 74 14.25 16.67 -6.68
N VAL A 75 13.00 17.02 -7.02
CA VAL A 75 12.19 16.26 -7.99
C VAL A 75 12.79 16.36 -9.39
N MET A 76 13.19 17.57 -9.82
CA MET A 76 13.84 17.79 -11.11
C MET A 76 15.15 17.01 -11.25
N VAL A 77 16.05 17.13 -10.26
CA VAL A 77 17.33 16.40 -10.23
C VAL A 77 17.09 14.89 -10.12
N GLY A 78 16.13 14.47 -9.30
CA GLY A 78 15.69 13.08 -9.16
C GLY A 78 15.31 12.45 -10.50
N ALA A 79 14.30 13.03 -11.15
CA ALA A 79 13.79 12.53 -12.43
C ALA A 79 14.84 12.59 -13.55
N PHE A 80 15.61 13.70 -13.63
CA PHE A 80 16.70 13.82 -14.60
C PHE A 80 17.74 12.72 -14.41
N CYS A 81 18.29 12.56 -13.20
CA CYS A 81 19.32 11.55 -12.94
C CYS A 81 18.78 10.12 -13.10
N GLY A 82 17.55 9.83 -12.65
CA GLY A 82 16.96 8.49 -12.78
C GLY A 82 16.79 8.05 -14.23
N VAL A 83 16.26 8.94 -15.09
CA VAL A 83 16.13 8.66 -16.53
C VAL A 83 17.51 8.62 -17.20
N ALA A 84 18.39 9.61 -16.93
CA ALA A 84 19.72 9.67 -17.55
C ALA A 84 20.61 8.47 -17.20
N ILE A 85 20.48 7.88 -16.01
CA ILE A 85 21.18 6.63 -15.64
C ILE A 85 20.73 5.47 -16.55
N ILE A 86 19.42 5.31 -16.76
CA ILE A 86 18.87 4.26 -17.63
C ILE A 86 19.32 4.48 -19.07
N GLU A 87 19.17 5.70 -19.61
CA GLU A 87 19.59 6.05 -20.96
C GLU A 87 21.08 5.83 -21.18
N ASN A 88 21.93 6.21 -20.23
CA ASN A 88 23.38 6.02 -20.33
C ASN A 88 23.76 4.52 -20.34
N VAL A 89 23.15 3.71 -19.48
CA VAL A 89 23.35 2.26 -19.48
C VAL A 89 22.85 1.65 -20.80
N PHE A 90 21.67 2.05 -21.28
CA PHE A 90 21.07 1.51 -22.50
C PHE A 90 21.86 1.92 -23.77
N LEU A 91 22.46 3.12 -23.80
CA LEU A 91 23.41 3.53 -24.83
C LEU A 91 24.70 2.69 -24.82
N ALA A 92 25.11 2.17 -23.65
CA ALA A 92 26.28 1.31 -23.53
C ALA A 92 25.98 -0.18 -23.84
N LEU A 93 24.75 -0.65 -23.60
CA LEU A 93 24.35 -2.05 -23.74
C LEU A 93 24.68 -2.72 -25.09
N PRO A 94 24.49 -2.09 -26.27
CA PRO A 94 24.82 -2.73 -27.56
C PRO A 94 26.28 -3.17 -27.66
N ARG A 95 27.21 -2.45 -27.00
CA ARG A 95 28.65 -2.79 -26.98
C ARG A 95 28.97 -3.98 -26.07
N LEU A 96 28.07 -4.30 -25.13
CA LEU A 96 28.25 -5.35 -24.13
C LEU A 96 27.46 -6.63 -24.48
N SER A 97 26.27 -6.47 -25.07
CA SER A 97 25.30 -7.55 -25.28
C SER A 97 25.09 -7.92 -26.74
N GLY A 98 25.60 -7.13 -27.70
CA GLY A 98 25.39 -7.34 -29.15
C GLY A 98 23.95 -7.13 -29.63
N HIS A 99 23.02 -6.76 -28.74
CA HIS A 99 21.62 -6.50 -29.05
C HIS A 99 21.36 -4.99 -29.14
N SER A 100 20.66 -4.57 -30.18
CA SER A 100 20.19 -3.19 -30.34
C SER A 100 19.05 -2.91 -29.36
N ALA A 101 19.35 -2.30 -28.22
CA ALA A 101 18.34 -1.79 -27.29
C ALA A 101 17.95 -0.35 -27.68
N PRO A 102 16.66 0.04 -27.61
CA PRO A 102 16.26 1.44 -27.71
C PRO A 102 16.84 2.24 -26.53
N ILE A 103 17.14 3.52 -26.75
CA ILE A 103 17.79 4.40 -25.75
C ILE A 103 17.00 4.45 -24.43
N VAL A 104 15.67 4.54 -24.53
CA VAL A 104 14.77 4.39 -23.37
C VAL A 104 13.42 3.88 -23.83
N ILE A 105 12.76 3.07 -22.99
CA ILE A 105 11.34 2.76 -23.17
C ILE A 105 10.55 3.88 -22.50
N ALA A 106 9.72 4.61 -23.27
CA ALA A 106 9.06 5.84 -22.81
C ALA A 106 8.23 5.68 -21.51
N SER A 107 7.83 4.46 -21.16
CA SER A 107 7.26 4.12 -19.84
C SER A 107 8.13 4.61 -18.67
N PHE A 108 9.46 4.54 -18.76
CA PHE A 108 10.33 4.92 -17.64
C PHE A 108 10.33 6.44 -17.37
N GLY A 109 9.95 7.27 -18.34
CA GLY A 109 9.66 8.68 -18.09
C GLY A 109 8.43 8.86 -17.18
N ALA A 110 7.36 8.07 -17.39
CA ALA A 110 6.20 8.06 -16.52
C ALA A 110 6.50 7.42 -15.14
N ALA A 111 7.39 6.41 -15.09
CA ALA A 111 7.88 5.85 -13.83
C ALA A 111 8.62 6.92 -13.02
N ALA A 112 9.52 7.71 -13.62
CA ALA A 112 10.20 8.81 -12.94
C ALA A 112 9.21 9.81 -12.29
N ILE A 113 8.09 10.12 -12.93
CA ILE A 113 7.06 10.98 -12.31
C ILE A 113 6.45 10.32 -11.05
N LEU A 114 6.19 9.01 -11.03
CA LEU A 114 5.71 8.34 -9.83
C LEU A 114 6.77 8.31 -8.73
N GLU A 115 7.99 7.87 -9.08
CA GLU A 115 9.12 7.63 -8.18
C GLU A 115 9.77 8.92 -7.64
N TYR A 116 9.53 10.08 -8.27
CA TYR A 116 10.06 11.37 -7.81
C TYR A 116 8.97 12.38 -7.45
N ASN A 117 7.85 12.50 -8.16
CA ASN A 117 6.82 13.47 -7.79
C ASN A 117 5.92 12.92 -6.67
N THR A 118 5.55 11.64 -6.72
CA THR A 118 4.53 11.03 -5.82
C THR A 118 5.07 9.87 -4.98
N ILE A 119 6.20 10.07 -4.29
CA ILE A 119 6.90 9.03 -3.50
C ILE A 119 6.05 8.34 -2.42
N GLU A 120 4.99 8.98 -1.94
CA GLU A 120 4.07 8.43 -0.92
C GLU A 120 2.95 7.59 -1.55
N SER A 121 2.81 7.63 -2.87
CA SER A 121 1.81 6.85 -3.61
C SER A 121 2.10 5.36 -3.46
N PRO A 122 1.09 4.51 -3.21
CA PRO A 122 1.27 3.06 -3.25
C PRO A 122 1.75 2.57 -4.62
N LEU A 123 1.44 3.30 -5.71
CA LEU A 123 1.83 2.96 -7.08
C LEU A 123 3.34 3.17 -7.36
N ALA A 124 4.00 3.98 -6.54
CA ALA A 124 5.43 4.29 -6.60
C ALA A 124 6.28 3.41 -5.65
N GLN A 125 5.71 2.37 -5.03
CA GLN A 125 6.46 1.53 -4.10
C GLN A 125 7.20 0.40 -4.84
N PRO A 126 8.33 -0.11 -4.31
CA PRO A 126 9.26 -0.98 -5.06
C PRO A 126 8.61 -2.25 -5.64
N ARG A 127 7.70 -2.89 -4.89
CA ARG A 127 6.90 -4.03 -5.37
C ARG A 127 6.16 -3.71 -6.66
N ASN A 128 5.54 -2.53 -6.75
CA ASN A 128 4.70 -2.16 -7.89
C ASN A 128 5.57 -1.81 -9.09
N LEU A 129 6.60 -1.00 -8.90
CA LEU A 129 7.61 -0.70 -9.92
C LEU A 129 8.19 -1.99 -10.53
N VAL A 130 8.81 -2.86 -9.73
CA VAL A 130 9.55 -4.02 -10.25
C VAL A 130 8.61 -5.12 -10.76
N VAL A 131 7.63 -5.55 -9.96
CA VAL A 131 6.76 -6.68 -10.33
C VAL A 131 5.73 -6.28 -11.39
N GLY A 132 5.23 -5.04 -11.35
CA GLY A 132 4.34 -4.51 -12.39
C GLY A 132 5.03 -4.49 -13.76
N HIS A 133 6.26 -3.96 -13.84
CA HIS A 133 7.05 -3.98 -15.07
C HIS A 133 7.38 -5.40 -15.54
N PHE A 134 7.78 -6.30 -14.65
CA PHE A 134 8.05 -7.71 -14.97
C PHE A 134 6.85 -8.41 -15.60
N LEU A 135 5.70 -8.41 -14.91
CA LEU A 135 4.49 -9.09 -15.37
C LEU A 135 3.98 -8.49 -16.68
N SER A 136 4.04 -7.16 -16.82
CA SER A 136 3.62 -6.47 -18.04
C SER A 136 4.51 -6.82 -19.24
N ALA A 137 5.83 -6.92 -19.06
CA ALA A 137 6.75 -7.34 -20.11
C ALA A 137 6.52 -8.80 -20.52
N VAL A 138 6.36 -9.72 -19.56
CA VAL A 138 6.09 -11.15 -19.83
C VAL A 138 4.78 -11.33 -20.60
N VAL A 139 3.70 -10.67 -20.15
CA VAL A 139 2.39 -10.71 -20.82
C VAL A 139 2.46 -10.17 -22.24
N ALA A 140 3.10 -9.01 -22.44
CA ALA A 140 3.14 -8.37 -23.74
C ALA A 140 4.02 -9.11 -24.75
N VAL A 141 5.17 -9.64 -24.33
CA VAL A 141 5.99 -10.50 -25.20
C VAL A 141 5.24 -11.78 -25.58
N GLY A 142 4.52 -12.41 -24.63
CA GLY A 142 3.69 -13.58 -24.91
C GLY A 142 2.58 -13.29 -25.94
N ILE A 143 1.90 -12.15 -25.82
CA ILE A 143 0.85 -11.72 -26.76
C ILE A 143 1.45 -11.36 -28.12
N THR A 144 2.55 -10.63 -28.16
CA THR A 144 3.26 -10.29 -29.41
C THR A 144 3.68 -11.55 -30.15
N LYS A 145 4.32 -12.51 -29.45
CA LYS A 145 4.73 -13.80 -30.02
C LYS A 145 3.56 -14.66 -30.49
N LEU A 146 2.39 -14.57 -29.84
CA LEU A 146 1.18 -15.24 -30.32
C LEU A 146 0.67 -14.62 -31.64
N PHE A 147 0.75 -13.29 -31.78
CA PHE A 147 0.36 -12.59 -33.01
C PHE A 147 1.39 -12.75 -34.15
N GLU A 148 2.67 -12.94 -33.85
CA GLU A 148 3.72 -13.28 -34.84
C GLU A 148 3.49 -14.60 -35.58
N HIS A 149 2.59 -15.48 -35.09
CA HIS A 149 2.17 -16.68 -35.82
C HIS A 149 1.19 -16.40 -36.97
N LEU A 150 0.66 -15.18 -37.10
CA LEU A 150 -0.14 -14.77 -38.27
C LEU A 150 0.78 -14.38 -39.44
N PRO A 151 0.28 -14.40 -40.70
CA PRO A 151 0.99 -13.83 -41.83
C PRO A 151 1.40 -12.37 -41.55
N PRO A 152 2.61 -11.92 -41.96
CA PRO A 152 3.14 -10.59 -41.59
C PRO A 152 2.19 -9.44 -41.89
N ASP A 153 1.57 -9.44 -43.08
CA ASP A 153 0.62 -8.41 -43.51
C ASP A 153 -0.58 -8.29 -42.54
N ARG A 154 -1.07 -9.44 -42.02
CA ARG A 154 -2.14 -9.45 -41.03
C ARG A 154 -1.69 -9.04 -39.63
N PHE A 155 -0.42 -9.24 -39.28
CA PHE A 155 0.09 -8.75 -38.00
C PHE A 155 0.24 -7.22 -38.01
N GLU A 156 0.67 -6.63 -39.12
CA GLU A 156 0.66 -5.17 -39.32
C GLU A 156 -0.77 -4.60 -39.10
N ASP A 157 -1.76 -5.13 -39.82
CA ASP A 157 -3.17 -4.71 -39.71
C ASP A 157 -3.77 -4.85 -38.30
N LEU A 158 -3.33 -5.86 -37.54
CA LEU A 158 -3.84 -6.20 -36.21
C LEU A 158 -2.96 -5.72 -35.05
N ARG A 159 -1.89 -4.96 -35.32
CA ARG A 159 -0.93 -4.53 -34.29
C ARG A 159 -1.57 -3.67 -33.20
N TRP A 160 -2.54 -2.84 -33.55
CA TRP A 160 -3.33 -2.05 -32.59
C TRP A 160 -4.11 -2.95 -31.61
N LEU A 161 -4.60 -4.11 -32.08
CA LEU A 161 -5.33 -5.09 -31.28
C LEU A 161 -4.38 -5.86 -30.36
N ALA A 162 -3.20 -6.24 -30.85
CA ALA A 162 -2.15 -6.83 -30.02
C ALA A 162 -1.76 -5.88 -28.87
N GLY A 163 -1.59 -4.59 -29.17
CA GLY A 163 -1.34 -3.54 -28.18
C GLY A 163 -2.45 -3.39 -27.15
N ALA A 164 -3.71 -3.28 -27.59
CA ALA A 164 -4.87 -3.17 -26.70
C ALA A 164 -5.03 -4.42 -25.80
N LEU A 165 -4.82 -5.62 -26.36
CA LEU A 165 -4.88 -6.87 -25.63
C LEU A 165 -3.73 -6.98 -24.60
N ALA A 166 -2.51 -6.58 -24.97
CA ALA A 166 -1.36 -6.56 -24.07
C ALA A 166 -1.62 -5.67 -22.84
N VAL A 167 -2.13 -4.45 -23.04
CA VAL A 167 -2.50 -3.56 -21.93
C VAL A 167 -3.64 -4.13 -21.10
N GLY A 168 -4.69 -4.67 -21.73
CA GLY A 168 -5.85 -5.23 -21.03
C GLY A 168 -5.48 -6.42 -20.14
N VAL A 169 -4.72 -7.39 -20.68
CA VAL A 169 -4.27 -8.57 -19.92
C VAL A 169 -3.24 -8.18 -18.86
N ALA A 170 -2.28 -7.28 -19.15
CA ALA A 170 -1.32 -6.81 -18.16
C ALA A 170 -2.00 -6.06 -17.00
N SER A 171 -3.02 -5.24 -17.29
CA SER A 171 -3.84 -4.55 -16.29
C SER A 171 -4.62 -5.54 -15.41
N MET A 172 -5.24 -6.57 -16.01
CA MET A 172 -5.91 -7.65 -15.28
C MET A 172 -4.93 -8.39 -14.35
N VAL A 173 -3.76 -8.80 -14.88
CA VAL A 173 -2.72 -9.50 -14.11
C VAL A 173 -2.21 -8.65 -12.95
N MET A 174 -1.83 -7.40 -13.21
CA MET A 174 -1.37 -6.46 -12.17
C MET A 174 -2.44 -6.18 -11.11
N SER A 175 -3.72 -6.13 -11.50
CA SER A 175 -4.83 -5.95 -10.55
C SER A 175 -4.99 -7.17 -9.65
N PHE A 176 -4.88 -8.38 -10.22
CA PHE A 176 -4.94 -9.64 -9.48
C PHE A 176 -3.76 -9.82 -8.52
N THR A 177 -2.54 -9.49 -8.94
CA THR A 177 -1.32 -9.56 -8.10
C THR A 177 -1.15 -8.37 -7.15
N LYS A 178 -2.04 -7.36 -7.22
CA LYS A 178 -1.92 -6.07 -6.55
C LYS A 178 -0.57 -5.37 -6.79
N THR A 179 -0.06 -5.45 -8.02
CA THR A 179 1.19 -4.82 -8.45
C THR A 179 0.95 -3.79 -9.54
N VAL A 180 -0.13 -3.01 -9.41
CA VAL A 180 -0.52 -1.99 -10.39
C VAL A 180 0.52 -0.87 -10.41
N HIS A 181 1.22 -0.77 -11.54
CA HIS A 181 2.15 0.32 -11.84
C HIS A 181 1.80 0.84 -13.25
N PRO A 182 1.06 1.96 -13.38
CA PRO A 182 0.58 2.45 -14.67
C PRO A 182 1.65 2.58 -15.77
N PRO A 183 2.90 2.99 -15.49
CA PRO A 183 3.99 2.97 -16.48
C PRO A 183 4.26 1.60 -17.10
N ALA A 184 4.09 0.52 -16.34
CA ALA A 184 4.26 -0.84 -16.87
C ALA A 184 3.19 -1.20 -17.91
N GLY A 185 1.98 -0.63 -17.81
CA GLY A 185 0.97 -0.72 -18.86
C GLY A 185 1.44 -0.08 -20.18
N ALA A 186 2.16 1.05 -20.12
CA ALA A 186 2.79 1.64 -21.30
C ALA A 186 3.94 0.78 -21.84
N THR A 187 4.69 0.08 -20.98
CA THR A 187 5.67 -0.94 -21.42
C THR A 187 4.98 -2.07 -22.19
N ALA A 188 3.84 -2.58 -21.70
CA ALA A 188 3.09 -3.62 -22.38
C ALA A 188 2.54 -3.17 -23.74
N LEU A 189 2.05 -1.94 -23.84
CA LEU A 189 1.61 -1.37 -25.12
C LEU A 189 2.77 -1.30 -26.12
N LEU A 190 3.88 -0.68 -25.72
CA LEU A 190 5.05 -0.45 -26.58
C LEU A 190 5.70 -1.76 -27.04
N ALA A 191 5.75 -2.78 -26.17
CA ALA A 191 6.24 -4.11 -26.51
C ALA A 191 5.44 -4.81 -27.62
N ALA A 192 4.16 -4.46 -27.76
CA ALA A 192 3.26 -5.00 -28.77
C ALA A 192 3.05 -4.07 -29.98
N THR A 193 3.38 -2.77 -29.90
CA THR A 193 3.14 -1.81 -31.00
C THR A 193 4.40 -1.21 -31.65
N ASN A 194 5.55 -1.20 -30.97
CA ASN A 194 6.79 -0.65 -31.52
C ASN A 194 7.72 -1.77 -32.03
N VAL A 195 8.02 -1.76 -33.33
CA VAL A 195 8.85 -2.77 -34.01
C VAL A 195 10.24 -2.92 -33.39
N GLU A 196 10.91 -1.83 -33.00
CA GLU A 196 12.24 -1.88 -32.37
C GLU A 196 12.20 -2.64 -31.03
N ILE A 197 11.08 -2.53 -30.30
CA ILE A 197 10.88 -3.17 -29.00
C ILE A 197 10.42 -4.63 -29.19
N GLN A 198 9.58 -4.91 -30.19
CA GLN A 198 9.15 -6.27 -30.56
C GLN A 198 10.33 -7.18 -30.91
N VAL A 199 11.34 -6.65 -31.63
CA VAL A 199 12.55 -7.39 -32.04
C VAL A 199 13.33 -7.95 -30.85
N LEU A 200 13.27 -7.31 -29.68
CA LEU A 200 13.90 -7.83 -28.45
C LEU A 200 13.25 -9.14 -27.98
N GLY A 201 11.95 -9.35 -28.25
CA GLY A 201 11.21 -10.52 -27.80
C GLY A 201 11.39 -10.77 -26.29
N TRP A 202 11.78 -11.99 -25.93
CA TRP A 202 12.03 -12.37 -24.53
C TRP A 202 13.19 -11.61 -23.85
N TRP A 203 14.12 -11.02 -24.62
CA TRP A 203 15.18 -10.17 -24.07
C TRP A 203 14.64 -8.86 -23.48
N LEU A 204 13.40 -8.47 -23.83
CA LEU A 204 12.73 -7.33 -23.22
C LEU A 204 12.54 -7.50 -21.70
N VAL A 205 12.29 -8.72 -21.22
CA VAL A 205 12.01 -8.97 -19.79
C VAL A 205 13.21 -8.63 -18.88
N PRO A 206 14.43 -9.15 -19.10
CA PRO A 206 15.60 -8.74 -18.32
C PRO A 206 15.99 -7.27 -18.56
N LEU A 207 15.77 -6.72 -19.77
CA LEU A 207 16.05 -5.31 -20.06
C LEU A 207 15.14 -4.36 -19.25
N VAL A 208 13.84 -4.64 -19.21
CA VAL A 208 12.84 -3.88 -18.43
C VAL A 208 13.09 -4.03 -16.93
N LEU A 209 13.46 -5.23 -16.46
CA LEU A 209 13.87 -5.44 -15.07
C LEU A 209 15.11 -4.63 -14.70
N LEU A 210 16.13 -4.59 -15.58
CA LEU A 210 17.34 -3.79 -15.36
C LEU A 210 17.00 -2.30 -15.22
N ALA A 211 16.18 -1.74 -16.12
CA ALA A 211 15.73 -0.35 -16.01
C ALA A 211 14.90 -0.08 -14.75
N ALA A 212 13.99 -0.99 -14.36
CA ALA A 212 13.23 -0.86 -13.12
C ALA A 212 14.14 -0.89 -11.87
N MET A 213 15.18 -1.74 -11.85
CA MET A 213 16.16 -1.79 -10.77
C MET A 213 17.07 -0.56 -10.72
N LEU A 214 17.46 -0.02 -11.88
CA LEU A 214 18.21 1.24 -11.97
C LEU A 214 17.38 2.43 -11.47
N MET A 215 16.12 2.52 -11.89
CA MET A 215 15.17 3.54 -11.40
C MET A 215 14.96 3.43 -9.88
N LEU A 216 14.79 2.20 -9.37
CA LEU A 216 14.65 1.97 -7.94
C LEU A 216 15.92 2.41 -7.18
N ALA A 217 17.11 2.06 -7.66
CA ALA A 217 18.37 2.45 -7.06
C ALA A 217 18.55 3.99 -7.03
N SER A 218 18.24 4.68 -8.13
CA SER A 218 18.30 6.15 -8.19
C SER A 218 17.22 6.80 -7.33
N ALA A 219 16.03 6.21 -7.21
CA ALA A 219 14.95 6.70 -6.34
C ALA A 219 15.31 6.56 -4.86
N LEU A 220 15.88 5.41 -4.45
CA LEU A 220 16.39 5.17 -3.09
C LEU A 220 17.45 6.21 -2.69
N VAL A 221 18.40 6.51 -3.57
CA VAL A 221 19.47 7.47 -3.28
C VAL A 221 18.94 8.91 -3.26
N LEU A 222 18.33 9.38 -4.35
CA LEU A 222 18.05 10.80 -4.53
C LEU A 222 16.89 11.30 -3.65
N ASN A 223 15.88 10.47 -3.38
CA ASN A 223 14.81 10.85 -2.46
C ASN A 223 15.30 10.95 -0.99
N ASN A 224 16.13 10.00 -0.54
CA ASN A 224 16.63 10.01 0.84
C ASN A 224 17.73 11.06 1.11
N ILE A 225 18.54 11.42 0.11
CA ILE A 225 19.43 12.61 0.18
C ILE A 225 18.60 13.87 0.40
N SER A 226 17.48 13.98 -0.30
CA SER A 226 16.58 15.14 -0.24
C SER A 226 15.73 15.20 1.04
N GLY A 227 16.07 14.39 2.05
CA GLY A 227 15.37 14.30 3.33
C GLY A 227 14.02 13.56 3.29
N ARG A 228 13.55 13.20 2.09
CA ARG A 228 12.26 12.54 1.85
C ARG A 228 12.34 11.06 2.24
N ARG A 229 11.23 10.46 2.67
CA ARG A 229 11.19 9.04 3.04
C ARG A 229 10.82 8.19 1.84
N PHE A 230 11.77 7.43 1.32
CA PHE A 230 11.50 6.47 0.25
C PHE A 230 12.26 5.14 0.44
N PRO A 231 11.66 3.97 0.17
CA PRO A 231 10.21 3.77 0.04
C PRO A 231 9.48 4.03 1.36
N VAL A 232 8.15 4.10 1.30
CA VAL A 232 7.30 4.06 2.49
C VAL A 232 7.23 2.63 3.02
N TYR A 233 7.09 1.65 2.11
CA TYR A 233 7.13 0.22 2.40
C TYR A 233 7.65 -0.58 1.19
N TRP A 234 8.25 -1.75 1.44
CA TRP A 234 8.82 -2.58 0.38
C TRP A 234 7.80 -3.49 -0.32
N TRP A 235 6.88 -4.10 0.44
CA TRP A 235 5.96 -5.11 -0.09
C TRP A 235 4.48 -4.87 0.22
N THR A 236 4.16 -4.49 1.46
CA THR A 236 2.80 -4.23 1.92
C THR A 236 2.79 -3.02 2.86
N PRO A 237 1.76 -2.16 2.81
CA PRO A 237 1.57 -1.08 3.79
C PRO A 237 1.07 -1.60 5.14
N VAL A 238 0.57 -2.84 5.22
CA VAL A 238 -0.11 -3.36 6.41
C VAL A 238 0.90 -3.84 7.45
N ASP A 239 0.65 -3.57 8.73
CA ASP A 239 1.47 -4.09 9.81
C ASP A 239 1.30 -5.61 9.97
N LEU A 240 2.32 -6.35 9.52
CA LEU A 240 2.40 -7.80 9.61
C LEU A 240 2.47 -8.31 11.07
N LYS A 241 2.82 -7.48 12.06
CA LYS A 241 2.78 -7.86 13.47
C LYS A 241 1.34 -7.90 13.97
N ALA A 242 0.59 -6.81 13.81
CA ALA A 242 -0.83 -6.74 14.16
C ALA A 242 -1.64 -7.87 13.51
N LEU A 243 -1.49 -8.07 12.19
CA LEU A 243 -2.15 -9.17 11.45
C LEU A 243 -1.80 -10.59 11.92
N ARG A 244 -0.68 -10.78 12.61
CA ARG A 244 -0.29 -12.07 13.21
C ARG A 244 -0.87 -12.22 14.62
N GLU A 245 -0.94 -11.14 15.39
CA GLU A 245 -1.53 -11.10 16.72
C GLU A 245 -3.06 -11.26 16.67
N GLU A 246 -3.74 -10.54 15.77
CA GLU A 246 -5.17 -10.69 15.48
C GLU A 246 -5.51 -12.15 15.13
N ARG A 247 -4.76 -12.76 14.20
CA ARG A 247 -4.99 -14.17 13.83
C ARG A 247 -4.66 -15.18 14.93
N LYS A 248 -3.71 -14.88 15.82
CA LYS A 248 -3.49 -15.69 17.04
C LYS A 248 -4.72 -15.59 17.96
N GLN A 249 -5.30 -14.41 18.13
CA GLN A 249 -6.52 -14.21 18.92
C GLN A 249 -7.75 -14.88 18.29
N GLU A 250 -7.93 -14.79 16.96
CA GLU A 250 -9.01 -15.49 16.25
C GLU A 250 -8.90 -17.01 16.38
N LYS A 251 -7.69 -17.59 16.21
CA LYS A 251 -7.45 -19.01 16.47
C LYS A 251 -7.79 -19.38 17.91
N LYS A 252 -7.39 -18.58 18.90
CA LYS A 252 -7.72 -18.82 20.30
C LYS A 252 -9.23 -18.73 20.58
N LYS A 253 -9.98 -17.87 19.88
CA LYS A 253 -11.45 -17.76 19.98
C LYS A 253 -12.22 -18.87 19.26
N THR A 254 -11.60 -19.58 18.31
CA THR A 254 -12.25 -20.61 17.48
C THR A 254 -11.89 -22.05 17.84
N LEU A 255 -10.89 -22.25 18.70
CA LEU A 255 -10.56 -23.54 19.29
C LEU A 255 -11.56 -23.91 20.40
N PRO A 256 -12.10 -25.14 20.43
CA PRO A 256 -12.92 -25.61 21.55
C PRO A 256 -12.06 -25.78 22.82
N PRO A 257 -12.65 -25.58 24.02
CA PRO A 257 -11.90 -25.50 25.28
C PRO A 257 -11.13 -26.78 25.65
N ASP A 258 -11.51 -27.92 25.09
CA ASP A 258 -10.89 -29.22 25.40
C ASP A 258 -9.48 -29.40 24.78
N VAL A 259 -9.11 -28.58 23.79
CA VAL A 259 -7.76 -28.62 23.16
C VAL A 259 -6.72 -27.83 23.97
N GLU A 260 -7.14 -26.78 24.69
CA GLU A 260 -6.22 -25.92 25.47
C GLU A 260 -5.64 -26.67 26.69
N LYS A 261 -6.36 -27.67 27.22
CA LYS A 261 -5.87 -28.58 28.26
C LYS A 261 -4.86 -29.61 27.75
N GLY A 262 -4.94 -30.04 26.49
CA GLY A 262 -4.05 -31.08 25.94
C GLY A 262 -2.61 -30.62 25.67
N ILE A 263 -2.37 -29.30 25.60
CA ILE A 263 -1.04 -28.71 25.42
C ILE A 263 -0.43 -28.35 26.78
N SER A 264 -1.23 -27.83 27.71
CA SER A 264 -0.78 -27.46 29.07
C SER A 264 -0.54 -28.66 30.00
N SER A 265 -1.11 -29.83 29.72
CA SER A 265 -0.92 -31.04 30.54
C SER A 265 0.30 -31.89 30.17
N ARG A 266 1.14 -31.48 29.21
CA ARG A 266 2.21 -32.34 28.65
C ARG A 266 3.63 -32.03 29.14
N ASP A 267 3.83 -30.87 29.81
CA ASP A 267 5.06 -30.49 30.52
C ASP A 267 4.96 -30.70 32.05
N GLY A 268 3.98 -31.49 32.51
CA GLY A 268 3.48 -31.50 33.89
C GLY A 268 3.68 -32.78 34.71
N GLY A 269 4.82 -33.46 34.59
CA GLY A 269 5.32 -34.41 35.60
C GLY A 269 4.73 -35.84 35.61
N GLY A 270 5.58 -36.81 35.99
CA GLY A 270 5.20 -38.21 36.20
C GLY A 270 6.34 -39.19 35.91
N GLY A 271 7.26 -39.37 36.85
CA GLY A 271 8.24 -40.46 36.82
C GLY A 271 7.70 -41.72 37.51
N GLY A 272 8.15 -42.89 37.07
CA GLY A 272 7.80 -44.20 37.62
C GLY A 272 8.14 -45.30 36.62
N ASP A 273 8.99 -46.24 37.04
CA ASP A 273 9.50 -47.35 36.22
C ASP A 273 8.42 -48.39 35.89
N ASP A 274 8.58 -49.10 34.77
CA ASP A 274 8.54 -50.59 34.69
C ASP A 274 8.77 -51.06 33.22
N ASP A 275 9.13 -52.34 33.08
CA ASP A 275 9.81 -52.94 31.92
C ASP A 275 8.96 -53.23 30.64
N ASP A 276 9.71 -53.56 29.57
CA ASP A 276 9.47 -54.66 28.59
C ASP A 276 9.31 -54.31 27.08
N ASP A 277 9.44 -55.36 26.26
CA ASP A 277 10.07 -55.42 24.93
C ASP A 277 9.32 -54.81 23.71
N GLY A 278 10.13 -54.33 22.77
CA GLY A 278 9.98 -54.65 21.34
C GLY A 278 8.73 -54.19 20.57
N ARG A 279 8.92 -53.19 19.68
CA ARG A 279 9.02 -53.38 18.20
C ARG A 279 8.91 -52.07 17.41
N ARG A 280 9.78 -51.92 16.42
CA ARG A 280 9.84 -50.78 15.47
C ARG A 280 8.57 -50.65 14.62
N THR A 281 8.07 -49.41 14.43
CA THR A 281 7.90 -48.85 13.07
C THR A 281 7.98 -47.32 13.08
N ARG A 282 8.75 -46.77 12.13
CA ARG A 282 9.09 -45.36 11.94
C ARG A 282 8.11 -44.67 10.99
N LYS A 283 7.69 -43.44 11.30
CA LYS A 283 7.34 -42.39 10.32
C LYS A 283 7.43 -41.02 10.98
N GLU A 284 8.57 -40.36 10.79
CA GLU A 284 8.76 -38.95 11.14
C GLU A 284 8.03 -38.07 10.11
N SER A 285 7.35 -37.04 10.59
CA SER A 285 7.02 -35.85 9.81
C SER A 285 7.59 -34.65 10.56
N GLU A 286 8.72 -34.14 10.08
CA GLU A 286 9.43 -33.04 10.73
C GLU A 286 8.59 -31.76 10.73
N ALA A 287 8.14 -31.35 11.92
CA ALA A 287 7.65 -30.02 12.16
C ALA A 287 8.82 -29.18 12.68
N ILE A 288 9.35 -28.28 11.85
CA ILE A 288 10.41 -27.36 12.28
C ILE A 288 9.79 -26.32 13.21
N SER A 289 10.13 -26.43 14.49
CA SER A 289 9.78 -25.48 15.54
C SER A 289 10.98 -24.57 15.82
N ASP A 290 10.86 -23.28 15.51
CA ASP A 290 11.75 -22.26 16.08
C ASP A 290 11.04 -21.57 17.24
N THR A 291 11.49 -21.92 18.44
CA THR A 291 11.20 -21.27 19.73
C THR A 291 12.07 -20.03 19.90
N ASP A 292 11.51 -18.92 20.40
CA ASP A 292 12.29 -17.85 21.02
C ASP A 292 11.52 -17.27 22.23
N THR A 293 12.22 -17.18 23.36
CA THR A 293 11.68 -17.26 24.74
C THR A 293 12.77 -16.72 25.70
N GLU A 294 12.61 -15.66 26.51
CA GLU A 294 11.51 -14.72 26.77
C GLU A 294 12.05 -13.28 26.94
N ALA A 295 11.17 -12.30 27.23
CA ALA A 295 11.32 -11.44 28.43
C ALA A 295 10.09 -10.51 28.60
N GLU A 296 9.06 -10.96 29.34
CA GLU A 296 8.03 -10.05 29.87
C GLU A 296 8.47 -9.49 31.24
N SER A 297 8.47 -8.17 31.39
CA SER A 297 8.36 -7.53 32.70
C SER A 297 6.96 -6.94 32.85
N ASN A 298 6.04 -7.76 33.36
CA ASN A 298 4.67 -7.34 33.67
C ASN A 298 4.62 -6.74 35.09
N GLU A 299 4.30 -5.46 35.20
CA GLU A 299 3.85 -4.85 36.46
C GLU A 299 2.67 -3.90 36.19
N ASP A 300 1.78 -3.79 37.17
CA ASP A 300 0.60 -2.92 37.24
C ASP A 300 -0.59 -3.14 36.28
N LEU A 301 -1.39 -4.13 36.67
CA LEU A 301 -2.81 -4.26 36.33
C LEU A 301 -3.70 -3.46 37.32
N ARG A 302 -4.67 -2.70 36.77
CA ARG A 302 -5.92 -2.15 37.39
C ARG A 302 -5.95 -0.69 37.89
N LYS A 303 -6.54 0.19 37.07
CA LYS A 303 -7.63 1.12 37.42
C LYS A 303 -8.56 1.26 36.21
N ILE A 304 -9.68 0.54 36.20
CA ILE A 304 -11.05 1.03 36.45
C ILE A 304 -11.64 1.81 35.27
N GLU A 305 -12.85 1.38 34.91
CA GLU A 305 -13.71 1.83 33.82
C GLU A 305 -13.90 3.35 33.71
N THR A 306 -13.91 3.86 32.48
CA THR A 306 -14.94 4.78 31.96
C THR A 306 -14.85 4.80 30.44
N GLY A 307 -16.00 4.90 29.76
CA GLY A 307 -16.08 4.59 28.32
C GLY A 307 -15.67 5.74 27.40
N ALA A 308 -14.88 5.42 26.38
CA ALA A 308 -14.77 6.17 25.12
C ALA A 308 -14.12 5.29 24.02
N THR A 309 -14.90 4.49 23.30
CA THR A 309 -14.40 3.80 22.09
C THR A 309 -14.27 4.79 20.94
N VAL A 310 -13.08 5.40 20.84
CA VAL A 310 -12.64 6.14 19.67
C VAL A 310 -12.43 5.15 18.51
N VAL A 311 -13.29 5.21 17.50
CA VAL A 311 -13.05 4.56 16.20
C VAL A 311 -12.60 5.64 15.23
N SER A 312 -11.29 5.65 14.95
CA SER A 312 -10.70 6.47 13.91
C SER A 312 -10.84 5.77 12.56
N ASP A 313 -11.82 6.18 11.75
CA ASP A 313 -12.06 5.56 10.45
C ASP A 313 -10.95 5.86 9.43
N SER A 314 -10.54 4.82 8.72
CA SER A 314 -9.64 4.88 7.58
C SER A 314 -10.39 5.36 6.33
N VAL A 315 -9.99 6.50 5.76
CA VAL A 315 -10.61 7.06 4.55
C VAL A 315 -10.31 6.17 3.33
N SER A 316 -11.36 5.52 2.80
CA SER A 316 -11.32 4.82 1.51
C SER A 316 -11.81 5.75 0.39
N ILE A 317 -10.90 6.13 -0.52
CA ILE A 317 -11.25 6.96 -1.68
C ILE A 317 -11.76 6.07 -2.82
N SER A 318 -12.97 6.33 -3.32
CA SER A 318 -13.49 5.73 -4.54
C SER A 318 -14.15 6.75 -5.46
N ARG A 319 -13.71 6.73 -6.73
CA ARG A 319 -14.31 7.25 -7.97
C ARG A 319 -15.18 8.52 -7.91
N GLY A 320 -14.69 9.57 -8.58
CA GLY A 320 -15.48 10.77 -8.86
C GLY A 320 -16.49 10.62 -10.01
N SER A 321 -17.41 11.58 -10.05
CA SER A 321 -18.25 11.94 -11.20
C SER A 321 -18.16 13.46 -11.42
N ARG A 322 -18.38 13.93 -12.66
CA ARG A 322 -18.11 15.32 -13.08
C ARG A 322 -19.38 15.96 -13.65
N VAL A 323 -19.83 17.08 -13.06
CA VAL A 323 -20.87 17.98 -13.62
C VAL A 323 -20.48 19.45 -13.31
N PRO A 324 -20.67 20.43 -14.22
CA PRO A 324 -20.15 21.80 -14.05
C PRO A 324 -21.20 22.90 -13.74
N HIS A 325 -20.68 24.07 -13.31
CA HIS A 325 -21.31 25.42 -13.21
C HIS A 325 -22.21 25.73 -12.00
N PRO A 326 -22.45 27.02 -11.65
CA PRO A 326 -21.73 28.27 -11.98
C PRO A 326 -21.29 29.09 -10.73
N MET A 327 -20.57 30.21 -10.94
CA MET A 327 -20.21 31.16 -9.86
C MET A 327 -21.41 31.93 -9.29
N THR A 328 -21.49 32.06 -7.96
CA THR A 328 -22.17 33.18 -7.28
C THR A 328 -21.30 33.74 -6.15
N ARG A 329 -21.46 35.03 -5.84
CA ARG A 329 -20.47 35.87 -5.14
C ARG A 329 -21.15 36.77 -4.11
N SER A 330 -20.96 36.51 -2.81
CA SER A 330 -21.30 37.42 -1.69
C SER A 330 -20.91 36.77 -0.36
N SER A 331 -20.55 37.48 0.71
CA SER A 331 -20.07 38.86 0.90
C SER A 331 -19.67 39.00 2.38
N SER A 332 -18.56 39.68 2.65
CA SER A 332 -18.04 39.86 4.02
C SER A 332 -18.90 40.78 4.90
N SER A 333 -19.04 40.45 6.19
CA SER A 333 -18.95 41.44 7.28
C SER A 333 -18.77 40.81 8.67
N PRO A 334 -18.17 41.54 9.64
CA PRO A 334 -17.62 40.94 10.86
C PRO A 334 -18.38 41.30 12.14
N HIS A 335 -18.42 40.41 13.14
CA HIS A 335 -18.74 40.79 14.51
C HIS A 335 -17.97 39.95 15.55
N ALA A 336 -17.05 40.61 16.26
CA ALA A 336 -16.38 40.05 17.42
C ALA A 336 -17.26 40.24 18.68
N THR A 337 -17.48 39.17 19.46
CA THR A 337 -17.85 39.30 20.87
C THR A 337 -17.05 38.32 21.73
N LYS A 338 -16.86 38.70 22.99
CA LYS A 338 -15.82 38.18 23.89
C LYS A 338 -16.48 37.38 25.01
N LYS A 339 -16.23 36.06 25.08
CA LYS A 339 -16.52 35.17 26.23
C LYS A 339 -15.45 34.07 26.26
N ASP A 340 -14.58 33.99 27.24
CA ASP A 340 -14.79 33.64 28.67
C ASP A 340 -14.63 32.13 28.93
N GLY A 341 -13.40 31.76 29.31
CA GLY A 341 -13.15 30.73 30.33
C GLY A 341 -13.49 29.26 30.01
N ARG A 342 -13.47 28.81 28.75
CA ARG A 342 -13.60 27.38 28.41
C ARG A 342 -12.41 26.84 27.62
N ASP A 343 -12.28 25.51 27.62
CA ASP A 343 -11.07 24.80 27.23
C ASP A 343 -10.69 25.04 25.75
N LYS A 344 -9.44 25.48 25.53
CA LYS A 344 -8.89 25.79 24.19
C LYS A 344 -8.81 24.59 23.22
N ASP A 345 -9.14 23.39 23.69
CA ASP A 345 -9.20 22.17 22.90
C ASP A 345 -10.62 21.91 22.30
N GLU A 346 -11.64 22.69 22.68
CA GLU A 346 -12.96 22.70 22.00
C GLU A 346 -12.93 23.59 20.74
N ASP A 347 -12.25 24.75 20.79
CA ASP A 347 -12.11 25.73 19.70
C ASP A 347 -11.42 25.17 18.42
N ASN A 348 -10.93 23.93 18.45
CA ASN A 348 -10.17 23.29 17.38
C ASN A 348 -10.87 22.05 16.78
N LYS A 349 -12.12 21.77 17.14
CA LYS A 349 -12.87 20.59 16.68
C LYS A 349 -14.13 21.01 15.92
N ILE A 350 -14.40 20.32 14.82
CA ILE A 350 -15.72 20.40 14.15
C ILE A 350 -16.68 19.53 14.97
N ILE A 351 -17.72 20.14 15.54
CA ILE A 351 -18.74 19.43 16.32
C ILE A 351 -20.00 19.33 15.45
N ILE A 352 -20.33 18.11 15.01
CA ILE A 352 -21.53 17.81 14.23
C ILE A 352 -22.54 17.12 15.15
N ALA A 353 -23.56 17.86 15.58
CA ALA A 353 -24.70 17.35 16.32
C ALA A 353 -25.96 17.35 15.42
N PRO A 354 -27.00 16.53 15.69
CA PRO A 354 -28.21 16.42 14.85
C PRO A 354 -29.02 17.71 14.58
N ARG A 355 -28.64 18.84 15.21
CA ARG A 355 -29.28 20.16 15.06
C ARG A 355 -28.29 21.33 15.07
N THR A 356 -26.99 21.07 15.15
CA THR A 356 -25.96 22.11 15.29
C THR A 356 -24.66 21.63 14.67
N ILE A 357 -24.09 22.42 13.75
CA ILE A 357 -22.72 22.28 13.29
C ILE A 357 -21.94 23.45 13.90
N VAL A 358 -20.87 23.16 14.62
CA VAL A 358 -19.90 24.17 15.10
C VAL A 358 -18.60 23.95 14.34
N VAL A 359 -18.18 24.96 13.58
CA VAL A 359 -16.93 24.97 12.82
C VAL A 359 -16.01 26.01 13.45
N PRO A 360 -14.71 25.71 13.66
CA PRO A 360 -13.74 26.70 14.13
C PRO A 360 -13.59 27.90 13.17
N ASP A 361 -13.49 29.11 13.72
CA ASP A 361 -13.38 30.38 12.94
C ASP A 361 -12.16 30.45 12.00
N TRP A 362 -11.16 29.57 12.16
CA TRP A 362 -9.98 29.49 11.29
C TRP A 362 -10.15 28.55 10.08
N LEU A 363 -11.23 27.77 10.02
CA LEU A 363 -11.48 26.81 8.96
C LEU A 363 -12.44 27.40 7.91
N GLU A 364 -11.87 28.07 6.91
CA GLU A 364 -12.63 28.50 5.72
C GLU A 364 -13.04 27.26 4.90
N LEU A 365 -14.29 26.83 5.07
CA LEU A 365 -14.90 25.75 4.30
C LEU A 365 -15.26 26.22 2.89
N ASN A 366 -14.96 25.40 1.89
CA ASN A 366 -15.45 25.58 0.53
C ASN A 366 -16.93 25.14 0.43
N ASP A 367 -17.68 25.64 -0.56
CA ASP A 367 -19.11 25.32 -0.76
C ASP A 367 -19.43 23.82 -0.74
N TRP A 368 -18.51 22.98 -1.24
CA TRP A 368 -18.64 21.52 -1.24
C TRP A 368 -18.45 20.89 0.15
N GLU A 369 -17.57 21.46 0.97
CA GLU A 369 -17.26 20.94 2.32
C GLU A 369 -18.41 21.24 3.29
N ASP A 370 -19.06 22.41 3.16
CA ASP A 370 -20.29 22.72 3.90
C ASP A 370 -21.44 21.77 3.52
N GLU A 371 -21.60 21.43 2.23
CA GLU A 371 -22.62 20.48 1.78
C GLU A 371 -22.37 19.05 2.31
N VAL A 372 -21.11 18.60 2.38
CA VAL A 372 -20.75 17.32 3.03
C VAL A 372 -21.10 17.34 4.52
N LEU A 373 -20.82 18.42 5.23
CA LEU A 373 -21.16 18.56 6.66
C LEU A 373 -22.68 18.57 6.89
N ARG A 374 -23.46 19.18 5.99
CA ARG A 374 -24.94 19.14 6.02
C ARG A 374 -25.48 17.72 5.80
N ILE A 375 -24.94 16.98 4.82
CA ILE A 375 -25.32 15.58 4.57
C ILE A 375 -25.01 14.71 5.78
N LEU A 376 -23.86 14.92 6.43
CA LEU A 376 -23.49 14.20 7.68
C LEU A 376 -24.43 14.56 8.84
N MET A 377 -24.78 15.84 9.02
CA MET A 377 -25.76 16.27 10.02
C MET A 377 -27.15 15.65 9.77
N ASP A 378 -27.61 15.59 8.52
CA ASP A 378 -28.92 15.02 8.20
C ASP A 378 -28.94 13.49 8.38
N ARG A 379 -27.83 12.80 8.08
CA ARG A 379 -27.65 11.37 8.40
C ARG A 379 -27.60 11.11 9.92
N LEU A 380 -26.96 11.99 10.69
CA LEU A 380 -26.98 11.92 12.17
C LEU A 380 -28.36 12.23 12.76
N ARG A 381 -29.17 13.04 12.06
CA ARG A 381 -30.55 13.38 12.44
C ARG A 381 -31.57 12.29 12.09
N THR A 382 -31.37 11.61 10.96
CA THR A 382 -32.22 10.50 10.51
C THR A 382 -31.88 9.17 11.20
N GLY A 383 -30.64 9.02 11.67
CA GLY A 383 -30.26 7.99 12.63
C GLY A 383 -30.13 6.59 12.03
N VAL A 384 -28.99 6.33 11.37
CA VAL A 384 -28.47 5.00 10.95
C VAL A 384 -29.56 4.03 10.45
N SER A 385 -29.95 4.21 9.19
CA SER A 385 -30.67 3.18 8.44
C SER A 385 -30.23 3.17 6.96
N GLU A 386 -29.02 2.67 6.73
CA GLU A 386 -28.65 1.67 5.68
C GLU A 386 -27.14 1.38 5.74
#